data_AF-A0A0F9FW93-F1
#
_entry.id   AF-A0A0F9FW93-F1
#
_cell.length_a   1.000
_cell.length_b   1.000
_cell.length_c   1.000
_cell.angle_alpha   90.00
_cell.angle_beta   90.00
_cell.angle_gamma   90.00
#
_symmetry.space_group_name_H-M   'P 1'
#
loop_
_entity.id
_entity.type
_entity.pdbx_description
1 polymer ?
#
loop_
_entity_poly.entity_id
_entity_poly.type
_entity_poly.pdbx_seq_one_letter_code
_entity_poly.pdbx_strand_id
1 'polypeptide(L)'
;MQKSKIDLNHTSVEYSPGKDPFEKARNKSSRSWILKHMFHGPNKILLFIVFFTTIISANLNSITYIVLGNALVDFMLGNYSTLLHYVILILLLNLGTPILRVISFMLREI
;
A
#
# COMPACT_ATOMS: atom_id res chain seq x y z
N MET A 1 12.37 56.79 -37.21
CA MET A 1 11.90 55.40 -37.29
C MET A 1 11.99 54.76 -35.92
N GLN A 2 10.85 54.62 -35.24
CA GLN A 2 10.74 54.09 -33.89
C GLN A 2 10.61 52.57 -34.00
N LYS A 3 11.65 51.81 -33.60
CA LYS A 3 11.60 50.35 -33.55
C LYS A 3 10.61 49.95 -32.47
N SER A 4 9.49 49.33 -32.85
CA SER A 4 8.57 48.70 -31.91
C SER A 4 9.34 47.59 -31.17
N LYS A 5 9.39 47.69 -29.84
CA LYS A 5 9.85 46.58 -28.99
C LYS A 5 8.79 45.49 -29.08
N ILE A 6 9.08 44.44 -29.84
CA ILE A 6 8.29 43.22 -29.84
C ILE A 6 8.56 42.55 -28.49
N ASP A 7 7.52 42.47 -27.66
CA ASP A 7 7.57 41.76 -26.38
C ASP A 7 7.59 40.26 -26.65
N LEU A 8 8.77 39.65 -26.57
CA LEU A 8 9.02 38.24 -26.87
C LEU A 8 8.48 37.28 -25.80
N ASN A 9 7.83 37.78 -24.73
CA ASN A 9 7.39 36.95 -23.60
C ASN A 9 5.98 36.34 -23.77
N HIS A 10 5.28 36.61 -24.86
CA HIS A 10 3.93 36.09 -25.11
C HIS A 10 3.85 35.11 -26.28
N THR A 11 4.87 34.28 -26.49
CA THR A 11 4.72 33.06 -27.28
C THR A 11 3.90 32.03 -26.50
N SER A 12 2.59 32.19 -26.49
CA SER A 12 1.66 31.10 -26.22
C SER A 12 1.75 30.12 -27.38
N VAL A 13 2.63 29.13 -27.25
CA VAL A 13 2.78 28.04 -28.22
C VAL A 13 1.45 27.28 -28.28
N GLU A 14 0.89 27.14 -29.47
CA GLU A 14 -0.38 26.44 -29.76
C GLU A 14 -0.35 24.96 -29.28
N TYR A 15 0.85 24.43 -29.07
CA TYR A 15 1.16 23.11 -28.50
C TYR A 15 2.02 23.22 -27.23
N SER A 16 1.60 24.02 -26.26
CA SER A 16 2.09 23.85 -24.89
C SER A 16 1.54 22.51 -24.38
N PRO A 17 2.36 21.62 -23.81
CA PRO A 17 1.84 20.59 -22.91
C PRO A 17 0.94 21.31 -21.90
N GLY A 18 -0.32 20.89 -21.76
CA GLY A 18 -1.22 21.47 -20.77
C GLY A 18 -0.54 21.49 -19.40
N LYS A 19 -0.88 22.46 -18.54
CA LYS A 19 -0.27 22.62 -17.20
C LYS A 19 -0.10 21.26 -16.52
N ASP A 20 1.13 20.74 -16.49
CA ASP A 20 1.43 19.47 -15.83
C ASP A 20 1.30 19.70 -14.32
N PRO A 21 0.36 19.03 -13.63
CA PRO A 21 0.18 19.20 -12.18
C PRO A 21 1.44 18.83 -11.37
N PHE A 22 2.40 18.13 -11.98
CA PHE A 22 3.65 17.70 -11.36
C PHE A 22 4.89 18.45 -11.86
N GLU A 23 4.76 19.47 -12.71
CA GLU A 23 5.89 20.24 -13.26
C GLU A 23 6.81 20.78 -12.15
N LYS A 24 6.20 21.36 -11.11
CA LYS A 24 6.92 21.85 -9.92
C LYS A 24 7.67 20.75 -9.16
N ALA A 25 7.18 19.50 -9.19
CA ALA A 25 7.83 18.38 -8.53
C ALA A 25 8.94 17.76 -9.40
N ARG A 26 8.75 17.74 -10.72
CA ARG A 26 9.78 17.34 -11.69
C ARG A 26 11.00 18.25 -11.61
N ASN A 27 10.79 19.56 -11.53
CA ASN A 27 11.88 20.55 -11.42
C ASN A 27 12.62 20.48 -10.08
N LYS A 28 12.02 19.91 -9.02
CA LYS A 28 12.65 19.80 -7.70
C LYS A 28 13.60 18.60 -7.60
N SER A 29 13.17 17.43 -8.04
CA SER A 29 13.94 16.18 -7.99
C SER A 29 13.12 15.02 -8.57
N SER A 30 13.78 14.08 -9.25
CA SER A 30 13.15 12.83 -9.70
C SER A 30 12.46 12.07 -8.54
N ARG A 31 13.04 12.09 -7.34
CA ARG A 31 12.43 11.45 -6.15
C ARG A 31 11.13 12.15 -5.73
N SER A 32 11.12 13.49 -5.75
CA SER A 32 9.92 14.27 -5.42
C SER A 32 8.81 14.07 -6.45
N TRP A 33 9.18 13.90 -7.72
CA TRP A 33 8.24 13.61 -8.79
C TRP A 33 7.58 12.23 -8.63
N ILE A 34 8.37 11.19 -8.33
CA ILE A 34 7.87 9.83 -8.06
C ILE A 34 6.94 9.81 -6.86
N LEU A 35 7.35 10.43 -5.73
CA LEU A 35 6.52 10.47 -4.53
C LEU A 35 5.19 11.17 -4.80
N LYS A 36 5.19 12.31 -5.51
CA LYS A 36 3.94 12.98 -5.86
C LYS A 36 3.03 12.13 -6.75
N HIS A 37 3.58 11.32 -7.66
CA HIS A 37 2.80 10.40 -8.48
C HIS A 37 2.22 9.24 -7.65
N MET A 38 3.02 8.67 -6.75
CA MET A 38 2.58 7.58 -5.87
C MET A 38 1.43 8.00 -4.95
N PHE A 39 1.43 9.24 -4.45
CA PHE A 39 0.37 9.76 -3.58
C PHE A 39 -0.72 10.53 -4.32
N HIS A 40 -0.76 10.48 -5.65
CA HIS A 40 -1.78 11.20 -6.41
C HIS A 40 -3.11 10.45 -6.46
N GLY A 41 -4.21 11.19 -6.35
CA GLY A 41 -5.56 10.65 -6.55
C GLY A 41 -5.90 9.51 -5.57
N PRO A 42 -6.48 8.39 -6.05
CA PRO A 42 -6.87 7.25 -5.21
C PRO A 42 -5.69 6.41 -4.71
N ASN A 43 -4.50 6.53 -5.34
CA ASN A 43 -3.31 5.73 -4.98
C ASN A 43 -2.87 5.93 -3.53
N LYS A 44 -3.08 7.13 -2.95
CA LYS A 44 -2.78 7.40 -1.54
C LYS A 44 -3.60 6.52 -0.58
N ILE A 45 -4.85 6.21 -0.93
CA ILE A 45 -5.74 5.38 -0.13
C ILE A 45 -5.28 3.93 -0.23
N LEU A 46 -4.91 3.48 -1.44
CA LEU A 46 -4.36 2.14 -1.66
C LEU A 46 -3.07 1.92 -0.87
N LEU A 47 -2.15 2.88 -0.90
CA LEU A 47 -0.92 2.83 -0.09
C LEU A 47 -1.22 2.73 1.40
N PHE A 48 -2.20 3.50 1.88
CA PHE A 48 -2.63 3.44 3.27
C PHE A 48 -3.19 2.06 3.60
N ILE A 49 -4.12 1.54 2.80
CA ILE A 49 -4.72 0.21 3.04
C ILE A 49 -3.64 -0.87 3.04
N VAL A 50 -2.77 -0.92 2.03
CA VAL A 50 -1.67 -1.90 1.93
C VAL A 50 -0.73 -1.81 3.14
N PHE A 51 -0.42 -0.60 3.59
CA PHE A 51 0.42 -0.40 4.77
C PHE A 51 -0.24 -1.01 6.03
N PHE A 52 -1.52 -0.71 6.27
CA PHE A 52 -2.24 -1.23 7.43
C PHE A 52 -2.48 -2.74 7.34
N THR A 53 -2.85 -3.28 6.17
CA THR A 53 -3.02 -4.73 6.00
C THR A 53 -1.72 -5.48 6.19
N THR A 54 -0.57 -4.90 5.82
CA THR A 54 0.76 -5.48 6.09
C THR A 54 1.04 -5.55 7.59
N ILE A 55 0.76 -4.48 8.35
CA ILE A 55 0.93 -4.47 9.81
C ILE A 55 0.03 -5.52 10.46
N ILE A 56 -1.25 -5.57 10.07
CA ILE A 56 -2.21 -6.54 10.62
C ILE A 56 -1.76 -7.97 10.31
N SER A 57 -1.32 -8.24 9.07
CA SER A 57 -0.83 -9.56 8.66
C SER A 57 0.41 -10.00 9.44
N ALA A 58 1.35 -9.08 9.69
CA ALA A 58 2.52 -9.38 10.52
C ALA A 58 2.12 -9.76 11.97
N ASN A 59 1.16 -9.04 12.55
CA ASN A 59 0.65 -9.35 13.90
C ASN A 59 -0.09 -10.69 13.95
N LEU A 60 -0.95 -10.97 12.97
CA LEU A 60 -1.65 -12.26 12.86
C LEU A 60 -0.65 -13.42 12.79
N ASN A 61 0.42 -13.28 12.00
CA ASN A 61 1.44 -14.30 11.90
C ASN A 61 2.19 -14.51 13.24
N SER A 62 2.50 -13.42 13.94
CA SER A 62 3.11 -13.51 15.28
C SER A 62 2.21 -14.26 16.26
N ILE A 63 0.89 -13.99 16.25
CA ILE A 63 -0.08 -14.67 17.12
C ILE A 63 -0.17 -16.15 16.76
N THR A 64 -0.15 -16.50 15.47
CA THR A 64 -0.14 -17.90 15.00
C THR A 64 1.02 -18.69 15.60
N TYR A 65 2.22 -18.11 15.66
CA TYR A 65 3.38 -18.78 16.27
C TYR A 65 3.23 -19.01 17.77
N ILE A 66 2.64 -18.05 18.50
CA ILE A 66 2.35 -18.19 19.93
C ILE A 66 1.35 -19.34 20.15
N VAL A 67 0.28 -19.36 19.36
CA VAL A 67 -0.75 -20.41 19.42
C VAL A 67 -0.16 -21.78 19.09
N LEU A 68 0.67 -21.88 18.05
CA LEU A 68 1.38 -23.11 17.71
C LEU A 68 2.26 -23.61 18.85
N GLY A 69 2.99 -22.71 19.51
CA GLY A 69 3.80 -23.05 20.69
C GLY A 69 2.94 -23.64 21.81
N ASN A 70 1.83 -23.00 22.15
CA ASN A 70 0.90 -23.50 23.17
C ASN A 70 0.30 -24.86 22.79
N ALA A 71 -0.08 -25.04 21.52
CA ALA A 71 -0.62 -26.30 21.03
C ALA A 71 0.40 -27.45 21.15
N LEU A 72 1.69 -27.18 20.87
CA LEU A 72 2.75 -28.18 21.04
C LEU A 72 2.95 -28.55 22.51
N VAL A 73 2.94 -27.57 23.41
CA VAL A 73 3.06 -27.82 24.86
C VAL A 73 1.90 -28.68 25.37
N ASP A 74 0.66 -28.34 25.03
CA ASP A 74 -0.52 -29.12 25.44
C ASP A 74 -0.49 -30.54 24.89
N PHE A 75 -0.01 -30.71 23.66
CA PHE A 75 0.15 -32.03 23.04
C PHE A 75 1.20 -32.87 23.75
N MET A 76 2.33 -32.27 24.16
CA MET A 76 3.38 -32.95 24.93
C MET A 76 2.91 -33.37 26.33
N LEU A 77 2.01 -32.59 26.93
CA LEU A 77 1.40 -32.90 28.23
C LEU A 77 0.26 -33.92 28.13
N GLY A 78 -0.09 -34.38 26.93
CA GLY A 78 -1.15 -35.37 26.70
C GLY A 78 -2.57 -34.81 26.80
N ASN A 79 -2.75 -33.48 26.75
CA ASN A 79 -4.06 -32.85 26.81
C ASN A 79 -4.69 -32.76 25.40
N TYR A 80 -5.32 -33.85 24.95
CA TYR A 80 -5.94 -33.92 23.62
C TYR A 80 -7.29 -33.19 23.53
N SER A 81 -7.89 -32.78 24.66
CA SER A 81 -9.21 -32.15 24.66
C SER A 81 -9.22 -30.78 23.98
N THR A 82 -8.08 -30.09 23.92
CA THR A 82 -7.93 -28.75 23.32
C THR A 82 -7.49 -28.81 21.84
N LEU A 83 -7.23 -30.00 21.29
CA LEU A 83 -6.70 -30.16 19.94
C LEU A 83 -7.59 -29.52 18.86
N LEU A 84 -8.89 -29.80 18.91
CA LEU A 84 -9.85 -29.27 17.94
C LEU A 84 -9.93 -27.73 18.00
N HIS A 85 -9.82 -27.16 19.20
CA HIS A 85 -9.80 -25.72 19.40
C HIS A 85 -8.58 -25.09 18.70
N TYR A 86 -7.39 -25.65 18.90
CA TYR A 86 -6.18 -25.16 18.25
C TYR A 86 -6.23 -25.27 16.72
N VAL A 87 -6.74 -26.39 16.19
CA VAL A 87 -6.88 -26.58 14.73
C VAL A 87 -7.76 -25.50 14.11
N ILE A 88 -8.94 -25.24 14.70
CA ILE A 88 -9.85 -24.19 14.19
C ILE A 88 -9.19 -22.81 14.29
N LEU A 89 -8.53 -22.52 15.41
CA LEU A 89 -7.94 -21.21 15.65
C LEU A 89 -6.77 -20.93 14.70
N ILE A 90 -5.89 -21.92 14.48
CA ILE A 90 -4.79 -21.83 13.52
C ILE A 90 -5.33 -21.66 12.10
N LEU A 91 -6.40 -22.38 11.73
CA LEU A 91 -7.04 -22.25 10.41
C LEU A 91 -7.56 -20.82 10.19
N LEU A 92 -8.30 -20.27 11.14
CA LEU A 92 -8.84 -18.91 11.05
C LEU A 92 -7.75 -17.85 10.96
N LEU A 93 -6.70 -17.95 11.78
CA LEU A 93 -5.58 -17.00 11.75
C LEU A 93 -4.83 -17.05 10.42
N ASN A 94 -4.60 -18.25 9.87
CA ASN A 94 -3.87 -18.42 8.61
C ASN A 94 -4.71 -18.04 7.38
N LEU A 95 -6.04 -18.13 7.43
CA LEU A 95 -6.92 -17.66 6.36
C LEU A 95 -7.00 -16.13 6.29
N GLY A 96 -6.79 -15.42 7.40
CA GLY A 96 -6.83 -13.94 7.43
C GLY A 96 -5.82 -13.30 6.47
N THR A 97 -4.60 -13.82 6.42
CA THR A 97 -3.52 -13.27 5.56
C THR A 97 -3.81 -13.33 4.05
N PRO A 98 -4.16 -14.49 3.45
CA PRO A 98 -4.50 -14.55 2.03
C PRO A 98 -5.76 -13.73 1.70
N ILE A 99 -6.75 -13.66 2.59
CA ILE A 99 -7.94 -12.82 2.38
C ILE A 99 -7.55 -11.34 2.28
N LEU A 100 -6.76 -10.84 3.25
CA LEU A 100 -6.27 -9.46 3.24
C LEU A 100 -5.45 -9.15 1.97
N ARG A 101 -4.70 -10.14 1.49
CA ARG A 101 -3.91 -10.02 0.24
C ARG A 101 -4.81 -9.91 -0.99
N VAL A 102 -5.84 -10.75 -1.11
CA VAL A 102 -6.82 -10.68 -2.21
C VAL A 102 -7.53 -9.34 -2.22
N ILE A 103 -8.03 -8.88 -1.06
CA ILE A 103 -8.68 -7.57 -0.94
C ILE A 103 -7.74 -6.45 -1.39
N SER A 104 -6.47 -6.51 -0.98
CA SER A 104 -5.47 -5.50 -1.36
C SER A 104 -5.22 -5.47 -2.88
N PHE A 105 -5.24 -6.61 -3.55
CA PHE A 105 -5.11 -6.68 -5.02
C PHE A 105 -6.36 -6.19 -5.73
N MET A 106 -7.55 -6.60 -5.28
CA MET A 106 -8.82 -6.16 -5.87
C MET A 106 -8.99 -4.64 -5.77
N LEU A 107 -8.65 -4.04 -4.64
CA LEU A 107 -8.70 -2.59 -4.48
C LEU A 107 -7.76 -1.84 -5.42
N ARG A 108 -6.64 -2.46 -5.83
CA ARG A 108 -5.69 -1.84 -6.77
C ARG A 108 -6.21 -1.83 -8.21
N GLU A 109 -7.16 -2.69 -8.55
CA GLU A 109 -7.71 -2.81 -9.91
C GLU A 109 -8.94 -1.90 -10.15
N ILE A 110 -9.54 -1.35 -9.08
CA ILE A 110 -10.69 -0.44 -9.11
C ILE A 110 -10.21 1.02 -9.16
#